data_AF-A0A925AG99-F1
#
_entry.id   AF-A0A925AG99-F1
#
_cell.length_a   1.000
_cell.length_b   1.000
_cell.length_c   1.000
_cell.angle_alpha   90.00
_cell.angle_beta   90.00
_cell.angle_gamma   90.00
#
_symmetry.space_group_name_H-M   'P 1'
#
loop_
_entity.id
_entity.type
_entity.pdbx_description
1 polymer ?
#
loop_
_entity_poly.entity_id
_entity_poly.type
_entity_poly.pdbx_seq_one_letter_code
_entity_poly.pdbx_strand_id
1 'polypeptide(L)'
;MIPFIVESTGKTVIPRPDMLHRKITVTSDQPLMRSHAVERVFEALKQADIGVIESSDMIVMLDIKELANTQMPDGFSMVSTGTYGDGPTRVVAMPADLDVDNVEGVAFSLLNSHPGAIEIAGVILLMAMLGAVVLARKKVEMDDAAKLAAQTRHLVEVGPLTAKEIEEGRLAASIRTAASAKDSGAMASGGRA
;
A
#
# COMPACT_ATOMS: atom_id res chain seq x y z
N MET A 1 5.88 -41.62 -0.25
CA MET A 1 5.21 -40.63 -1.13
C MET A 1 5.56 -40.84 -2.61
N ILE A 2 6.83 -40.91 -3.02
CA ILE A 2 7.19 -41.17 -4.44
C ILE A 2 6.52 -42.44 -5.01
N PRO A 3 6.52 -43.60 -4.30
CA PRO A 3 5.82 -44.80 -4.81
C PRO A 3 4.33 -44.56 -5.09
N PHE A 4 3.66 -43.79 -4.24
CA PHE A 4 2.25 -43.45 -4.42
C PHE A 4 1.99 -42.64 -5.71
N ILE A 5 2.89 -41.71 -6.05
CA ILE A 5 2.78 -40.91 -7.28
C ILE A 5 2.98 -41.82 -8.51
N VAL A 6 3.99 -42.69 -8.48
CA VAL A 6 4.24 -43.66 -9.57
C VAL A 6 3.03 -44.58 -9.76
N GLU A 7 2.49 -45.14 -8.68
CA GLU A 7 1.35 -46.06 -8.72
C GLU A 7 0.06 -45.38 -9.19
N SER A 8 -0.15 -44.12 -8.82
CA SER A 8 -1.38 -43.41 -9.12
C SER A 8 -1.38 -42.76 -10.51
N THR A 9 -0.20 -42.39 -11.02
CA THR A 9 -0.06 -41.72 -12.33
C THR A 9 0.43 -42.65 -13.44
N GLY A 10 1.07 -43.77 -13.09
CA GLY A 10 1.74 -44.66 -14.05
C GLY A 10 3.01 -44.06 -14.66
N LYS A 11 3.46 -42.89 -14.19
CA LYS A 11 4.61 -42.15 -14.73
C LYS A 11 5.89 -42.43 -13.96
N THR A 12 7.02 -42.31 -14.66
CA THR A 12 8.34 -42.42 -14.05
C THR A 12 8.65 -41.14 -13.28
N VAL A 13 8.93 -41.24 -11.97
CA VAL A 13 9.28 -40.09 -11.13
C VAL A 13 10.80 -39.98 -10.98
N ILE A 14 11.36 -38.82 -11.33
CA ILE A 14 12.79 -38.51 -11.22
C ILE A 14 12.99 -37.40 -10.18
N PRO A 15 13.30 -37.75 -8.91
CA PRO A 15 13.67 -36.78 -7.90
C PRO A 15 15.13 -36.33 -8.06
N ARG A 16 15.40 -35.04 -7.85
CA ARG A 16 16.78 -34.55 -7.66
C ARG A 16 17.38 -35.14 -6.36
N PRO A 17 18.70 -35.39 -6.30
CA PRO A 17 19.35 -35.96 -5.11
C PRO A 17 19.06 -35.16 -3.82
N ASP A 18 19.04 -33.84 -3.91
CA ASP A 18 18.81 -32.93 -2.77
C ASP A 18 17.41 -33.07 -2.16
N MET A 19 16.47 -33.68 -2.90
CA MET A 19 15.11 -33.91 -2.45
C MET A 19 14.92 -35.21 -1.68
N LEU A 20 15.79 -36.20 -1.89
CA LEU A 20 15.67 -37.53 -1.28
C LEU A 20 15.75 -37.48 0.25
N HIS A 21 16.31 -36.41 0.81
CA HIS A 21 16.45 -36.19 2.24
C HIS A 21 15.31 -35.38 2.88
N ARG A 22 14.44 -34.76 2.08
CA ARG A 22 13.32 -33.96 2.59
C ARG A 22 12.16 -34.88 2.99
N LYS A 23 11.78 -34.84 4.27
CA LYS A 23 10.65 -35.61 4.79
C LYS A 23 9.37 -34.79 4.67
N ILE A 24 8.38 -35.35 3.99
CA ILE A 24 7.08 -34.72 3.78
C ILE A 24 6.01 -35.68 4.27
N THR A 25 5.15 -35.17 5.14
CA THR A 25 4.03 -35.92 5.72
C THR A 25 2.74 -35.29 5.23
N VAL A 26 1.92 -36.08 4.54
CA VAL A 26 0.60 -35.66 4.06
C VAL A 26 -0.43 -36.47 4.83
N THR A 27 -1.36 -35.78 5.49
CA THR A 27 -2.48 -36.39 6.21
C THR A 27 -3.79 -35.86 5.66
N SER A 28 -4.77 -36.73 5.46
CA SER A 28 -6.13 -36.35 5.09
C SER A 28 -7.09 -36.87 6.15
N ASP A 29 -7.99 -36.02 6.61
CA ASP A 29 -9.05 -36.32 7.56
C ASP A 29 -10.35 -36.76 6.87
N GLN A 30 -10.39 -36.65 5.53
CA GLN A 30 -11.52 -37.05 4.70
C GLN A 30 -11.12 -38.08 3.64
N PRO A 31 -12.05 -38.97 3.23
CA PRO A 31 -11.79 -39.89 2.14
C PRO A 31 -11.65 -39.13 0.80
N LEU A 32 -10.55 -39.38 0.08
CA LEU A 32 -10.25 -38.77 -1.21
C LEU A 32 -10.25 -39.81 -2.32
N MET A 33 -10.76 -39.44 -3.50
CA MET A 33 -10.53 -40.22 -4.73
C MET A 33 -9.05 -40.18 -5.08
N ARG A 34 -8.52 -41.25 -5.71
CA ARG A 34 -7.09 -41.36 -6.03
C ARG A 34 -6.57 -40.18 -6.87
N SER A 35 -7.35 -39.70 -7.83
CA SER A 35 -7.00 -38.51 -8.64
C SER A 35 -6.78 -37.27 -7.77
N HIS A 36 -7.75 -36.95 -6.91
CA HIS A 36 -7.66 -35.79 -6.01
C HIS A 36 -6.55 -35.96 -4.95
N ALA A 37 -6.25 -37.20 -4.55
CA ALA A 37 -5.15 -37.47 -3.63
C ALA A 37 -3.78 -37.16 -4.27
N VAL A 38 -3.60 -37.42 -5.57
CA VAL A 38 -2.37 -37.06 -6.29
C VAL A 38 -2.21 -35.53 -6.37
N GLU A 39 -3.29 -34.82 -6.69
CA GLU A 39 -3.28 -33.35 -6.71
C GLU A 39 -2.89 -32.77 -5.35
N ARG A 40 -3.45 -33.29 -4.25
CA ARG A 40 -3.10 -32.87 -2.89
C ARG A 40 -1.64 -33.14 -2.54
N VAL A 41 -1.09 -34.25 -3.04
CA VAL A 41 0.33 -34.53 -2.91
C VAL A 41 1.17 -33.51 -3.68
N PHE A 42 0.78 -33.12 -4.89
CA PHE A 42 1.47 -32.07 -5.65
C PHE A 42 1.36 -30.69 -5.00
N GLU A 43 0.23 -30.36 -4.40
CA GLU A 43 0.07 -29.15 -3.60
C GLU A 43 0.98 -29.15 -2.37
N ALA A 44 1.06 -30.27 -1.65
CA ALA A 44 1.96 -30.43 -0.50
C ALA A 44 3.44 -30.33 -0.91
N LEU A 45 3.80 -30.84 -2.09
CA LEU A 45 5.13 -30.66 -2.67
C LEU A 45 5.43 -29.18 -2.91
N LYS A 46 4.49 -28.44 -3.53
CA LYS A 46 4.65 -27.00 -3.76
C LYS A 46 4.82 -26.22 -2.45
N GLN A 47 4.09 -26.57 -1.40
CA GLN A 47 4.25 -25.97 -0.05
C GLN A 47 5.60 -26.29 0.59
N ALA A 48 6.24 -27.39 0.20
CA ALA A 48 7.57 -27.79 0.65
C ALA A 48 8.69 -27.28 -0.27
N ASP A 49 8.43 -26.22 -1.04
CA ASP A 49 9.33 -25.62 -2.04
C ASP A 49 9.82 -26.60 -3.11
N ILE A 50 8.97 -27.54 -3.48
CA ILE A 50 9.26 -28.53 -4.51
C ILE A 50 8.41 -28.24 -5.74
N GLY A 51 9.08 -27.95 -6.86
CA GLY A 51 8.50 -27.90 -8.18
C GLY A 51 8.28 -29.29 -8.75
N VAL A 52 7.14 -29.48 -9.40
CA VAL A 52 6.80 -30.70 -10.14
C VAL A 52 6.60 -30.31 -11.59
N ILE A 53 7.38 -30.94 -12.48
CA ILE A 53 7.24 -30.80 -13.92
C ILE A 53 6.67 -32.12 -14.45
N GLU A 54 5.52 -32.05 -15.10
CA GLU A 54 4.82 -33.21 -15.63
C GLU A 54 4.95 -33.27 -17.16
N SER A 55 5.33 -34.45 -17.65
CA SER A 55 5.37 -34.82 -19.07
C SER A 55 4.43 -35.99 -19.34
N SER A 56 4.35 -36.46 -20.59
CA SER A 56 3.51 -37.59 -20.97
C SER A 56 3.83 -38.89 -20.21
N ASP A 57 5.11 -39.16 -19.96
CA ASP A 57 5.63 -40.41 -19.40
C ASP A 57 6.46 -40.23 -18.11
N MET A 58 6.92 -39.01 -17.84
CA MET A 58 7.76 -38.70 -16.69
C MET A 58 7.26 -37.52 -15.86
N ILE A 59 7.62 -37.56 -14.58
CA ILE A 59 7.45 -36.49 -13.61
C ILE A 59 8.83 -36.17 -13.06
N VAL A 60 9.27 -34.93 -13.24
CA VAL A 60 10.54 -34.44 -12.71
C VAL A 60 10.25 -33.60 -11.47
N MET A 61 10.94 -33.90 -10.37
CA MET A 61 10.85 -33.10 -9.14
C MET A 61 12.14 -32.34 -8.92
N LEU A 62 12.01 -31.05 -8.61
CA LEU A 62 13.11 -30.12 -8.44
C LEU A 62 12.78 -29.08 -7.36
N ASP A 63 13.76 -28.28 -6.93
CA ASP A 63 13.50 -27.15 -6.04
C ASP A 63 12.76 -26.05 -6.81
N ILE A 64 11.75 -25.43 -6.19
CA ILE A 64 10.95 -24.39 -6.83
C ILE A 64 11.79 -23.16 -7.23
N LYS A 65 12.91 -22.91 -6.54
CA LYS A 65 13.86 -21.84 -6.90
C LYS A 65 14.61 -22.14 -8.19
N GLU A 66 14.85 -23.41 -8.47
CA GLU A 66 15.46 -23.86 -9.73
C GLU A 66 14.45 -23.86 -10.87
N LEU A 67 13.17 -24.09 -10.57
CA LEU A 67 12.09 -24.04 -11.56
C LEU A 67 12.00 -22.68 -12.25
N ALA A 68 12.17 -21.57 -11.52
CA ALA A 68 12.14 -20.21 -12.06
C ALA A 68 13.29 -19.92 -13.05
N ASN A 69 14.42 -20.61 -12.92
CA ASN A 69 15.62 -20.40 -13.74
C ASN A 69 15.81 -21.49 -14.81
N THR A 70 14.92 -22.49 -14.86
CA THR A 70 15.02 -23.61 -15.79
C THR A 70 14.26 -23.25 -17.07
N GLN A 71 14.98 -23.17 -18.19
CA GLN A 71 14.36 -23.11 -19.52
C GLN A 71 13.49 -24.37 -19.70
N MET A 72 12.17 -24.18 -19.82
CA MET A 72 11.23 -25.29 -20.06
C MET A 72 11.63 -26.01 -21.34
N PRO A 73 11.86 -27.34 -21.33
CA PRO A 73 12.09 -28.08 -22.55
C PRO A 73 10.81 -28.10 -23.40
N ASP A 74 10.95 -28.13 -24.73
CA ASP A 74 9.81 -28.20 -25.64
C ASP A 74 8.92 -29.42 -25.31
N GLY A 75 7.62 -29.19 -25.10
CA GLY A 75 6.66 -30.23 -24.73
C GLY A 75 6.30 -30.32 -23.24
N PHE A 76 6.93 -29.51 -22.38
CA PHE A 76 6.54 -29.38 -20.97
C PHE A 76 5.55 -28.21 -20.79
N SER A 77 4.40 -28.49 -20.18
CA SER A 77 3.41 -27.46 -19.84
C SER A 77 3.51 -27.12 -18.36
N MET A 78 3.65 -25.83 -18.05
CA MET A 78 3.52 -25.37 -16.67
C MET A 78 2.05 -25.47 -16.26
N VAL A 79 1.74 -26.43 -15.39
CA VAL A 79 0.39 -26.55 -14.81
C VAL A 79 0.30 -25.59 -13.63
N SER A 80 -0.18 -24.37 -13.89
CA SER A 80 -0.65 -23.48 -12.82
C SER A 80 -2.07 -23.91 -12.44
N THR A 81 -2.21 -24.70 -11.38
CA THR A 81 -3.52 -24.93 -10.74
C THR A 81 -3.96 -23.67 -10.01
N GLY A 82 -4.63 -22.77 -10.73
CA GLY A 82 -5.43 -21.72 -10.12
C GLY A 82 -6.80 -22.28 -9.75
N THR A 83 -7.13 -22.33 -8.46
CA THR A 83 -8.47 -22.70 -7.98
C THR A 83 -9.43 -21.54 -8.18
N TYR A 84 -9.94 -21.38 -9.41
CA TYR A 84 -11.11 -20.54 -9.68
C TYR A 84 -12.36 -21.43 -9.71
N GLY A 85 -12.92 -21.70 -8.53
CA GLY A 85 -14.15 -22.48 -8.36
C GLY A 85 -13.98 -24.00 -8.50
N ASP A 86 -15.04 -24.73 -8.11
CA ASP A 86 -15.16 -26.21 -8.08
C ASP A 86 -15.26 -26.84 -9.48
N GLY A 87 -14.59 -26.24 -10.47
CA GLY A 87 -14.59 -26.65 -11.87
C GLY A 87 -13.40 -27.54 -12.23
N PRO A 88 -13.46 -28.23 -13.38
CA PRO A 88 -12.36 -29.08 -13.84
C PRO A 88 -11.09 -28.25 -14.08
N THR A 89 -9.95 -28.74 -13.59
CA THR A 89 -8.63 -28.15 -13.82
C THR A 89 -8.33 -28.12 -15.31
N ARG A 90 -8.06 -26.92 -15.85
CA ARG A 90 -7.59 -26.74 -17.23
C ARG A 90 -6.12 -26.35 -17.24
N VAL A 91 -5.33 -27.08 -18.01
CA VAL A 91 -3.96 -26.68 -18.34
C VAL A 91 -4.06 -25.63 -19.45
N VAL A 92 -3.68 -24.39 -19.13
CA VAL A 92 -3.61 -23.29 -20.09
C VAL A 92 -2.15 -22.97 -20.34
N ALA A 93 -1.77 -22.93 -21.62
CA ALA A 93 -0.45 -22.44 -22.01
C ALA A 93 -0.33 -20.96 -21.63
N MET A 94 0.76 -20.60 -20.98
CA MET A 94 1.07 -19.21 -20.71
C MET A 94 1.33 -18.50 -22.06
N PRO A 95 0.69 -17.35 -22.34
CA PRO A 95 0.94 -16.61 -23.58
C PRO A 95 2.42 -16.20 -23.67
N ALA A 96 3.03 -16.38 -24.85
CA ALA A 96 4.44 -16.03 -25.06
C ALA A 96 4.69 -14.52 -25.10
N ASP A 97 3.63 -13.73 -25.30
CA ASP A 97 3.59 -12.27 -25.37
C ASP A 97 3.11 -11.61 -24.06
N LEU A 98 3.06 -12.37 -22.96
CA LEU A 98 2.71 -11.83 -21.66
C LEU A 98 3.87 -10.98 -21.12
N ASP A 99 3.80 -9.69 -21.38
CA ASP A 99 4.70 -8.70 -20.81
C ASP A 99 3.97 -7.91 -19.72
N VAL A 100 4.74 -7.36 -18.78
CA VAL A 100 4.20 -6.61 -17.65
C VAL A 100 4.07 -5.14 -18.06
N ASP A 101 2.87 -4.59 -18.02
CA ASP A 101 2.67 -3.16 -18.28
C ASP A 101 3.39 -2.31 -17.22
N ASN A 102 3.80 -1.09 -17.59
CA ASN A 102 4.54 -0.19 -16.69
C ASN A 102 3.87 0.00 -15.31
N VAL A 103 2.54 0.05 -15.27
CA VAL A 103 1.77 0.20 -14.01
C VAL A 103 1.82 -1.08 -13.18
N GLU A 104 1.69 -2.24 -13.82
CA GLU A 104 1.78 -3.54 -13.17
C GLU A 104 3.20 -3.78 -12.65
N GLY A 105 4.22 -3.38 -13.40
CA GLY A 105 5.63 -3.49 -13.00
C GLY A 105 5.94 -2.69 -11.75
N VAL A 106 5.38 -1.48 -11.63
CA VAL A 106 5.48 -0.68 -10.39
C VAL A 106 4.79 -1.38 -9.23
N ALA A 107 3.59 -1.92 -9.44
CA ALA A 107 2.87 -2.65 -8.40
C ALA A 107 3.64 -3.88 -7.90
N PHE A 108 4.16 -4.70 -8.82
CA PHE A 108 4.98 -5.86 -8.48
C PHE A 108 6.29 -5.46 -7.79
N SER A 109 6.92 -4.35 -8.21
CA SER A 109 8.14 -3.84 -7.57
C SER A 109 7.88 -3.39 -6.12
N LEU A 110 6.76 -2.72 -5.87
CA LEU A 110 6.37 -2.30 -4.52
C LEU A 110 6.08 -3.50 -3.61
N LEU A 111 5.43 -4.54 -4.12
CA LEU A 111 5.10 -5.74 -3.34
C LEU A 111 6.31 -6.64 -3.09
N ASN A 112 7.17 -6.85 -4.08
CA ASN A 112 8.27 -7.82 -3.98
C ASN A 112 9.54 -7.23 -3.35
N SER A 113 9.95 -6.03 -3.79
CA SER A 113 11.21 -5.43 -3.34
C SER A 113 11.04 -4.60 -2.07
N HIS A 114 9.83 -4.13 -1.77
CA HIS A 114 9.58 -3.22 -0.66
C HIS A 114 8.30 -3.56 0.13
N PRO A 115 8.17 -4.78 0.70
CA PRO A 115 6.95 -5.28 1.35
C PRO A 115 6.53 -4.54 2.64
N GLY A 116 7.15 -3.41 2.97
CA GLY A 116 6.77 -2.52 4.07
C GLY A 116 6.56 -1.06 3.66
N ALA A 117 6.85 -0.70 2.40
CA ALA A 117 6.83 0.70 1.97
C ALA A 117 5.39 1.25 1.90
N ILE A 118 4.42 0.42 1.54
CA ILE A 118 3.01 0.80 1.45
C ILE A 118 2.45 1.09 2.85
N GLU A 119 2.80 0.25 3.82
CA GLU A 119 2.39 0.40 5.21
C GLU A 119 2.98 1.66 5.84
N ILE A 120 4.30 1.89 5.67
CA ILE A 120 4.96 3.07 6.21
C ILE A 120 4.45 4.35 5.54
N ALA A 121 4.21 4.33 4.22
CA ALA A 121 3.58 5.46 3.53
C ALA A 121 2.18 5.76 4.09
N GLY A 122 1.38 4.73 4.38
CA GLY A 122 0.08 4.89 5.03
C GLY A 122 0.18 5.54 6.42
N VAL A 123 1.11 5.10 7.26
CA VAL A 123 1.32 5.67 8.60
C VAL A 123 1.79 7.13 8.53
N ILE A 124 2.71 7.45 7.62
CA ILE A 124 3.17 8.83 7.41
C ILE A 124 2.00 9.71 6.96
N LEU A 125 1.19 9.24 6.01
CA LEU A 125 0.05 9.98 5.52
C LEU A 125 -0.98 10.23 6.62
N LEU A 126 -1.24 9.25 7.48
CA LEU A 126 -2.11 9.40 8.65
C LEU A 126 -1.56 10.42 9.65
N MET A 127 -0.27 10.34 9.99
CA MET A 127 0.38 11.29 10.90
C MET A 127 0.38 12.70 10.32
N ALA A 128 0.57 12.84 9.01
CA ALA A 128 0.53 14.11 8.31
C ALA A 128 -0.88 14.73 8.34
N MET A 129 -1.92 13.95 8.01
CA MET A 129 -3.30 14.42 8.04
C MET A 129 -3.72 14.82 9.46
N LEU A 130 -3.41 14.00 10.46
CA LEU A 130 -3.74 14.30 11.85
C LEU A 130 -3.01 15.57 12.33
N GLY A 131 -1.70 15.67 12.06
CA GLY A 131 -0.89 16.83 12.41
C GLY A 131 -1.39 18.11 11.76
N ALA A 132 -1.72 18.07 10.46
CA ALA A 132 -2.24 19.21 9.72
C ALA A 132 -3.57 19.70 10.28
N VAL A 133 -4.51 18.79 10.58
CA VAL A 133 -5.83 19.15 11.12
C VAL A 133 -5.72 19.76 12.52
N VAL A 134 -4.89 19.17 13.39
CA VAL A 134 -4.68 19.69 14.75
C VAL A 134 -4.03 21.07 14.72
N LEU A 135 -3.00 21.26 13.90
CA LEU A 135 -2.33 22.55 13.75
C LEU A 135 -3.25 23.62 13.19
N ALA A 136 -4.03 23.31 12.16
CA ALA A 136 -4.98 24.25 11.58
C ALA A 136 -5.99 24.75 12.62
N ARG A 137 -6.54 23.83 13.42
CA ARG A 137 -7.46 24.18 14.50
C ARG A 137 -6.79 25.06 15.56
N LYS A 138 -5.57 24.69 15.98
CA LYS A 138 -4.87 25.46 17.02
C LYS A 138 -4.49 26.86 16.56
N LYS A 139 -4.14 27.00 15.28
CA LYS A 139 -3.81 28.29 14.67
C LYS A 139 -5.00 29.26 14.72
N VAL A 140 -6.21 28.79 14.39
CA VAL A 140 -7.44 29.59 14.47
C VAL A 140 -7.69 30.09 15.91
N GLU A 141 -7.60 29.20 16.90
CA GLU A 141 -7.78 29.57 18.30
C GLU A 141 -6.80 30.66 18.76
N MET A 142 -5.52 30.54 18.38
CA MET A 142 -4.50 31.52 18.72
C MET A 142 -4.69 32.86 18.01
N ASP A 143 -5.08 32.81 16.73
CA ASP A 143 -5.32 34.01 15.93
C ASP A 143 -6.54 34.79 16.47
N ASP A 144 -7.59 34.09 16.90
CA ASP A 144 -8.76 34.71 17.51
C ASP A 144 -8.45 35.30 18.89
N ALA A 145 -7.65 34.61 19.72
CA ALA A 145 -7.18 35.14 20.99
C ALA A 145 -6.32 36.40 20.83
N ALA A 146 -5.43 36.43 19.82
CA ALA A 146 -4.60 37.59 19.52
C ALA A 146 -5.45 38.80 19.07
N LYS A 147 -6.46 38.58 18.24
CA LYS A 147 -7.41 39.62 17.83
C LYS A 147 -8.16 40.22 19.03
N LEU A 148 -8.66 39.37 19.93
CA LEU A 148 -9.34 39.83 21.15
C LEU A 148 -8.42 40.66 22.05
N ALA A 149 -7.17 40.21 22.27
CA ALA A 149 -6.20 40.95 23.06
C ALA A 149 -5.84 42.31 22.45
N ALA A 150 -5.73 42.38 21.12
CA ALA A 150 -5.49 43.64 20.41
C ALA A 150 -6.69 44.61 20.54
N GLN A 151 -7.92 44.11 20.45
CA GLN A 151 -9.12 44.92 20.69
C GLN A 151 -9.13 45.49 22.11
N THR A 152 -8.86 44.65 23.12
CA THR A 152 -8.80 45.10 24.51
C THR A 152 -7.72 46.17 24.72
N ARG A 153 -6.55 46.04 24.10
CA ARG A 153 -5.49 47.07 24.17
C ARG A 153 -5.89 48.38 23.50
N HIS A 154 -6.53 48.32 22.33
CA HIS A 154 -7.02 49.52 21.64
C HIS A 154 -8.10 50.25 22.47
N LEU A 155 -8.95 49.53 23.20
CA LEU A 155 -9.93 50.11 24.13
C LEU A 155 -9.28 50.80 25.35
N VAL A 156 -8.07 50.41 25.74
CA VAL A 156 -7.33 51.02 26.86
C VAL A 156 -6.55 52.25 26.40
N GLU A 157 -6.02 52.24 25.18
CA GLU A 157 -5.28 53.37 24.60
C GLU A 157 -6.21 54.54 24.22
N VAL A 158 -7.43 54.23 23.76
CA VAL A 158 -8.54 55.19 23.69
C VAL A 158 -9.22 55.21 25.06
N GLY A 159 -8.50 55.68 26.08
CA GLY A 159 -9.05 55.83 27.43
C GLY A 159 -10.38 56.61 27.42
N PRO A 160 -11.27 56.38 28.39
CA PRO A 160 -12.52 57.12 28.47
C PRO A 160 -12.20 58.62 28.50
N LEU A 161 -12.77 59.38 27.55
CA LEU A 161 -12.62 60.83 27.49
C LEU A 161 -12.94 61.40 28.86
N THR A 162 -11.97 62.09 29.46
CA THR A 162 -12.22 62.76 30.73
C THR A 162 -13.19 63.90 30.48
N ALA A 163 -14.07 64.21 31.44
CA ALA A 163 -15.09 65.25 31.30
C ALA A 163 -14.51 66.60 30.83
N LYS A 164 -13.24 66.86 31.16
CA LYS A 164 -12.48 68.04 30.77
C LYS A 164 -12.11 68.09 29.28
N GLU A 165 -11.85 66.95 28.64
CA GLU A 165 -11.50 66.86 27.21
C GLU A 165 -12.72 67.02 26.29
N ILE A 166 -13.91 66.71 26.81
CA ILE A 166 -15.20 66.96 26.16
C ILE A 166 -15.53 68.46 26.20
N GLU A 167 -15.22 69.13 27.32
CA GLU A 167 -15.42 70.57 27.51
C GLU A 167 -14.46 71.43 26.66
N GLU A 168 -13.22 70.97 26.46
CA GLU A 168 -12.19 71.68 25.66
C GLU A 168 -12.32 71.52 24.12
N GLY A 169 -13.37 70.85 23.60
CA GLY A 169 -13.63 70.78 22.16
C GLY A 169 -12.59 70.03 21.32
N ARG A 170 -11.65 69.29 21.93
CA ARG A 170 -10.61 68.51 21.25
C ARG A 170 -11.15 67.26 20.53
N LEU A 171 -12.43 66.94 20.73
CA LEU A 171 -13.19 65.86 20.11
C LEU A 171 -13.09 65.87 18.56
N ALA A 172 -13.17 67.04 17.94
CA ALA A 172 -13.13 67.16 16.47
C ALA A 172 -11.73 66.99 15.87
N ALA A 173 -10.66 67.21 16.64
CA ALA A 173 -9.29 67.04 16.17
C ALA A 173 -8.84 65.57 16.23
N SER A 174 -9.18 64.85 17.31
CA SER A 174 -8.79 63.46 17.50
C SER A 174 -9.43 62.51 16.47
N ILE A 175 -10.72 62.72 16.16
CA ILE A 175 -11.47 61.87 15.20
C ILE A 175 -10.94 62.04 13.76
N ARG A 176 -10.53 63.26 13.36
CA ARG A 176 -9.98 63.51 12.02
C ARG A 176 -8.61 62.86 11.81
N THR A 177 -7.77 62.83 12.84
CA THR A 177 -6.45 62.19 12.76
C THR A 177 -6.58 60.66 12.68
N ALA A 178 -7.51 60.06 13.43
CA ALA A 178 -7.80 58.62 13.36
C ALA A 178 -8.43 58.19 12.02
N ALA A 179 -9.26 59.04 11.40
CA ALA A 179 -9.83 58.78 10.08
C ALA A 179 -8.79 58.86 8.95
N SER A 180 -7.84 59.80 9.03
CA SER A 180 -6.75 59.97 8.05
C SER A 180 -5.74 58.81 8.03
N ALA A 181 -5.49 58.18 9.19
CA ALA A 181 -4.63 57.00 9.29
C ALA A 181 -5.26 55.74 8.65
N LYS A 182 -6.59 55.68 8.53
CA LYS A 182 -7.30 54.52 7.97
C LYS A 182 -7.30 54.50 6.43
N ASP A 183 -7.17 55.67 5.80
CA ASP A 183 -7.18 55.80 4.32
C ASP A 183 -5.80 55.58 3.67
N SER A 184 -4.70 55.80 4.41
CA SER A 184 -3.34 55.64 3.89
C SER A 184 -2.83 54.19 3.89
N GLY A 185 -3.47 53.28 4.65
CA GLY A 185 -3.12 51.85 4.69
C GLY A 185 -3.74 50.99 3.59
N ALA A 186 -4.72 51.51 2.83
CA ALA A 186 -5.47 50.73 1.83
C ALA A 186 -4.87 50.81 0.40
N MET A 187 -3.82 51.61 0.16
CA MET A 187 -3.25 51.84 -1.17
C MET A 187 -1.93 51.10 -1.46
N ALA A 188 -1.38 50.31 -0.53
CA ALA A 188 -0.03 49.74 -0.66
C ALA A 188 0.05 48.21 -0.91
N SER A 189 -1.00 47.55 -1.42
CA SER A 189 -0.92 46.13 -1.81
C SER A 189 -1.59 45.77 -3.14
N GLY A 190 -1.76 46.76 -4.03
CA GLY A 190 -2.18 46.55 -5.41
C GLY A 190 -1.02 46.76 -6.40
N GLY A 191 -0.33 45.69 -6.76
CA GLY A 191 0.39 45.62 -8.04
C GLY A 191 1.92 45.48 -7.97
N ARG A 192 2.39 44.25 -8.22
CA ARG A 192 3.45 44.02 -9.21
C ARG A 192 3.40 42.58 -9.71
N ALA A 193 3.57 42.49 -11.03
CA ALA A 193 3.66 41.29 -11.87
C ALA A 193 4.83 40.38 -11.48
#